data_AF-A0A387GW64-F1
#
_entry.id   AF-A0A387GW64-F1
#
_cell.length_a   1.000
_cell.length_b   1.000
_cell.length_c   1.000
_cell.angle_alpha   90.00
_cell.angle_beta   90.00
_cell.angle_gamma   90.00
#
_symmetry.space_group_name_H-M   'P 1'
#
loop_
_entity.id
_entity.type
_entity.pdbx_description
1 polymer ?
#
loop_
_entity_poly.entity_id
_entity_poly.type
_entity_poly.pdbx_seq_one_letter_code
_entity_poly.pdbx_strand_id
1 'polypeptide(L)'
;MIRIGAVFCCVALAGCNSVSSEGPLAGAIVSDAGQSGAQLGRRNAAVFDVVDIDSRSARLVSDYVSSTLNRRFGMGGSIGPVVIGVGDALKITIFEAGVDGLFSTAQSKQVSLDIVVQPDGKAAIPYAGSVPFAGKTLEQARKAILAALATKAVEPDVIVTSMGTPSRTVTVSGAVGRPSMVSLDLTKEKITEVVAKAGGPATQPYETYVTLVRGSRTGTVLLKSIIEHPSEDIYVQPGDQIFLVRDPRTFTLLGSVRGDGRMEFGANDLNLLEAVALGHGAIDDSSNAKGFFLFRYEEPEIARSLLGPVRFQELLRKGMVTDAKGRYPIVYRFDMSNPDSLIVGQTFPVKSRDVIYVSRHPSVDIRKFLSLIGTPLGIASQGAATAANLGQ
;
A
#
# COMPACT_ATOMS: atom_id res chain seq x y z
N MET A 1 53.99 53.95 12.34
CA MET A 1 52.51 53.96 12.44
C MET A 1 51.84 53.37 11.18
N ILE A 2 52.24 52.17 10.72
CA ILE A 2 51.59 51.48 9.57
C ILE A 2 51.73 49.96 9.78
N ARG A 3 51.17 49.39 10.86
CA ARG A 3 51.07 47.92 11.04
C ARG A 3 49.82 47.44 11.77
N ILE A 4 48.94 48.33 12.22
CA ILE A 4 47.70 47.96 12.94
C ILE A 4 46.49 47.83 12.00
N GLY A 5 46.56 48.38 10.77
CA GLY A 5 45.43 48.38 9.82
C GLY A 5 45.17 47.07 9.08
N ALA A 6 46.13 46.14 9.04
CA ALA A 6 46.00 44.92 8.24
C ALA A 6 45.30 43.75 8.95
N VAL A 7 45.26 43.76 10.29
CA VAL A 7 44.65 42.66 11.08
C VAL A 7 43.13 42.82 11.19
N PHE A 8 42.60 44.04 11.14
CA PHE A 8 41.15 44.29 11.22
C PHE A 8 40.41 43.98 9.90
N CYS A 9 41.12 43.91 8.77
CA CYS A 9 40.51 43.70 7.46
C CYS A 9 40.23 42.21 7.14
N CYS A 10 40.88 41.26 7.82
CA CYS A 10 40.68 39.82 7.59
C CYS A 10 39.52 39.21 8.40
N VAL A 11 38.99 39.90 9.43
CA VAL A 11 37.84 39.42 10.21
C VAL A 11 36.51 39.63 9.45
N ALA A 12 36.48 40.55 8.49
CA ALA A 12 35.27 40.87 7.73
C ALA A 12 34.96 39.89 6.58
N LEU A 13 35.88 38.97 6.22
CA LEU A 13 35.71 38.07 5.06
C LEU A 13 35.44 36.59 5.40
N ALA A 14 35.31 36.22 6.68
CA ALA A 14 34.98 34.84 7.07
C ALA A 14 33.45 34.56 7.19
N GLY A 15 32.61 35.51 6.76
CA GLY A 15 31.16 35.44 6.95
C GLY A 15 30.40 34.94 5.73
N CYS A 16 30.74 33.77 5.17
CA CYS A 16 29.92 33.11 4.14
C CYS A 16 30.42 31.68 3.87
N ASN A 17 30.47 30.81 4.90
CA ASN A 17 30.51 29.37 4.63
C ASN A 17 29.85 28.58 5.77
N SER A 18 28.82 27.82 5.37
CA SER A 18 28.18 26.69 6.07
C SER A 18 27.47 26.97 7.41
N VAL A 19 26.32 27.65 7.39
CA VAL A 19 25.18 27.21 8.21
C VAL A 19 24.28 26.43 7.25
N SER A 20 24.58 25.15 7.06
CA SER A 20 23.71 24.24 6.32
C SER A 20 22.31 24.27 6.91
N SER A 21 21.30 24.27 6.04
CA SER A 21 19.88 24.43 6.35
C SER A 21 19.35 23.24 7.15
N GLU A 22 19.57 23.22 8.45
CA GLU A 22 18.74 22.45 9.36
C GLU A 22 17.38 23.15 9.43
N GLY A 23 16.30 22.41 9.17
CA GLY A 23 14.94 22.94 9.01
C GLY A 23 14.42 23.87 10.13
N PRO A 24 13.16 24.30 10.04
CA PRO A 24 12.63 25.36 10.91
C PRO A 24 12.63 24.98 12.40
N LEU A 25 12.96 25.94 13.26
CA LEU A 25 12.79 25.78 14.72
C LEU A 25 11.29 25.65 15.07
N ALA A 26 10.98 24.99 16.20
CA ALA A 26 9.61 24.89 16.69
C ALA A 26 8.89 26.25 16.75
N GLY A 27 9.58 27.28 17.25
CA GLY A 27 9.05 28.65 17.32
C GLY A 27 8.75 29.25 15.95
N ALA A 28 9.54 28.93 14.92
CA ALA A 28 9.29 29.39 13.55
C ALA A 28 8.04 28.71 12.96
N ILE A 29 7.87 27.40 13.16
CA ILE A 29 6.68 26.67 12.70
C ILE A 29 5.41 27.24 13.35
N VAL A 30 5.46 27.45 14.67
CA VAL A 30 4.31 27.95 15.45
C VAL A 30 4.00 29.41 15.13
N SER A 31 5.00 30.25 14.87
CA SER A 31 4.78 31.66 14.53
C SER A 31 4.28 31.85 13.09
N ASP A 32 4.72 31.01 12.16
CA ASP A 32 4.22 31.00 10.77
C ASP A 32 2.77 30.48 10.68
N ALA A 33 2.33 29.66 11.64
CA ALA A 33 1.01 29.07 11.68
C ALA A 33 -0.10 30.13 11.63
N GLY A 34 -1.08 29.93 10.76
CA GLY A 34 -2.21 30.82 10.58
C GLY A 34 -1.86 32.18 9.96
N GLN A 35 -0.66 32.37 9.41
CA GLN A 35 -0.30 33.56 8.66
C GLN A 35 -0.55 33.38 7.15
N SER A 36 -0.95 34.47 6.48
CA SER A 36 -1.02 34.53 5.02
C SER A 36 0.38 34.67 4.40
N GLY A 37 0.52 34.31 3.11
CA GLY A 37 1.78 34.51 2.39
C GLY A 37 2.26 35.97 2.36
N ALA A 38 1.35 36.94 2.40
CA ALA A 38 1.67 38.35 2.51
C ALA A 38 2.32 38.71 3.86
N GLN A 39 1.79 38.16 4.97
CA GLN A 39 2.34 38.37 6.31
C GLN A 39 3.73 37.73 6.46
N LEU A 40 3.95 36.58 5.82
CA LEU A 40 5.23 35.88 5.81
C LEU A 40 6.25 36.48 4.84
N GLY A 41 5.85 37.40 3.96
CA GLY A 41 6.70 37.91 2.89
C GLY A 41 7.10 36.85 1.84
N ARG A 42 6.35 35.74 1.74
CA ARG A 42 6.64 34.61 0.84
C ARG A 42 5.53 34.49 -0.21
N ARG A 43 5.91 34.61 -1.50
CA ARG A 43 4.97 34.41 -2.61
C ARG A 43 4.52 32.94 -2.63
N ASN A 44 3.21 32.71 -2.75
CA ASN A 44 2.59 31.37 -2.77
C ASN A 44 2.90 30.52 -1.53
N ALA A 45 3.04 31.12 -0.36
CA ALA A 45 3.18 30.37 0.88
C ALA A 45 1.95 29.48 1.11
N ALA A 46 2.17 28.21 1.44
CA ALA A 46 1.11 27.34 1.92
C ALA A 46 0.65 27.86 3.29
N VAL A 47 -0.60 28.29 3.38
CA VAL A 47 -1.21 28.67 4.65
C VAL A 47 -1.67 27.38 5.33
N PHE A 48 -1.14 27.13 6.51
CA PHE A 48 -1.47 25.99 7.36
C PHE A 48 -1.73 26.49 8.78
N ASP A 49 -2.14 25.58 9.65
CA ASP A 49 -2.27 25.89 11.07
C ASP A 49 -1.75 24.77 11.95
N VAL A 50 -1.37 25.12 13.18
CA VAL A 50 -0.87 24.20 14.20
C VAL A 50 -1.97 23.84 15.19
N VAL A 51 -2.19 22.54 15.35
CA VAL A 51 -3.08 21.97 16.35
C VAL A 51 -2.22 21.26 17.39
N ASP A 52 -2.31 21.72 18.63
CA ASP A 52 -1.71 21.03 19.77
C ASP A 52 -2.50 19.78 20.07
N ILE A 53 -1.81 18.66 20.07
CA ILE A 53 -2.45 17.36 20.22
C ILE A 53 -2.68 17.05 21.71
N ASP A 54 -3.94 16.76 22.00
CA ASP A 54 -4.45 16.25 23.27
C ASP A 54 -5.27 14.97 23.03
N SER A 55 -5.80 14.35 24.09
CA SER A 55 -6.59 13.13 23.94
C SER A 55 -7.88 13.32 23.12
N ARG A 56 -8.43 14.54 23.04
CA ARG A 56 -9.67 14.81 22.29
C ARG A 56 -9.40 14.89 20.80
N SER A 57 -8.44 15.71 20.41
CA SER A 57 -8.00 15.90 19.02
C SER A 57 -7.44 14.60 18.43
N ALA A 58 -6.68 13.82 19.19
CA ALA A 58 -6.20 12.52 18.74
C ALA A 58 -7.33 11.52 18.48
N ARG A 59 -8.35 11.45 19.34
CA ARG A 59 -9.54 10.60 19.11
C ARG A 59 -10.30 11.01 17.86
N LEU A 60 -10.54 12.31 17.67
CA LEU A 60 -11.19 12.84 16.46
C LEU A 60 -10.48 12.41 15.17
N VAL A 61 -9.14 12.43 15.18
CA VAL A 61 -8.33 11.99 14.03
C VAL A 61 -8.38 10.47 13.85
N SER A 62 -8.31 9.71 14.94
CA SER A 62 -8.30 8.25 14.93
C SER A 62 -9.62 7.65 14.43
N ASP A 63 -10.76 8.13 14.94
CA ASP A 63 -12.09 7.60 14.63
C ASP A 63 -12.47 7.77 13.14
N TYR A 64 -11.88 8.75 12.46
CA TYR A 64 -12.15 9.03 11.05
C TYR A 64 -11.44 8.05 10.09
N VAL A 65 -10.35 7.40 10.51
CA VAL A 65 -9.51 6.54 9.63
C VAL A 65 -10.23 5.26 9.18
N SER A 66 -11.31 4.85 9.85
CA SER A 66 -12.02 3.60 9.58
C SER A 66 -12.85 3.57 8.29
N SER A 67 -12.80 4.60 7.44
CA SER A 67 -13.51 4.62 6.18
C SER A 67 -12.58 5.12 5.08
N THR A 68 -12.73 4.57 3.86
CA THR A 68 -12.05 4.99 2.62
C THR A 68 -10.73 4.27 2.25
N LEU A 69 -10.83 2.99 1.86
CA LEU A 69 -10.00 2.48 0.76
C LEU A 69 -10.71 1.43 -0.10
N ASN A 70 -12.00 1.67 -0.38
CA ASN A 70 -12.77 0.79 -1.26
C ASN A 70 -12.72 1.31 -2.69
N ARG A 71 -11.59 1.10 -3.38
CA ARG A 71 -11.65 0.94 -4.83
C ARG A 71 -12.26 -0.43 -5.08
N ARG A 72 -13.58 -0.46 -5.16
CA ARG A 72 -14.31 -1.68 -5.53
C ARG A 72 -14.08 -1.95 -6.99
N PHE A 73 -13.96 -3.22 -7.35
CA PHE A 73 -13.83 -3.62 -8.73
C PHE A 73 -14.98 -3.12 -9.62
N GLY A 74 -16.16 -2.80 -9.04
CA GLY A 74 -17.36 -2.49 -9.81
C GLY A 74 -17.82 -3.64 -10.71
N MET A 75 -17.19 -4.81 -10.56
CA MET A 75 -17.38 -6.03 -11.35
C MET A 75 -18.17 -7.04 -10.53
N GLY A 76 -19.27 -6.60 -9.93
CA GLY A 76 -20.33 -7.50 -9.48
C GLY A 76 -21.06 -8.02 -10.71
N GLY A 77 -20.81 -9.27 -11.08
CA GLY A 77 -21.43 -9.89 -12.24
C GLY A 77 -21.75 -11.35 -11.95
N SER A 78 -22.96 -11.77 -12.34
CA SER A 78 -23.29 -13.19 -12.41
C SER A 78 -22.28 -13.87 -13.32
N ILE A 79 -21.53 -14.83 -12.81
CA ILE A 79 -20.78 -15.73 -13.70
C ILE A 79 -21.83 -16.56 -14.44
N GLY A 80 -21.72 -16.61 -15.76
CA GLY A 80 -22.39 -17.61 -16.57
C GLY A 80 -22.10 -19.04 -16.08
N PRO A 81 -22.84 -20.03 -16.58
CA PRO A 81 -22.58 -21.42 -16.23
C PRO A 81 -21.12 -21.78 -16.54
N VAL A 82 -20.49 -22.54 -15.64
CA VAL A 82 -19.15 -23.08 -15.88
C VAL A 82 -19.31 -24.26 -16.83
N VAL A 83 -18.73 -24.12 -18.01
CA VAL A 83 -18.91 -25.04 -19.13
C VAL A 83 -17.57 -25.55 -19.63
N ILE A 84 -17.62 -26.74 -20.21
CA ILE A 84 -16.51 -27.39 -20.91
C ILE A 84 -16.18 -26.58 -22.17
N GLY A 85 -14.89 -26.39 -22.45
CA GLY A 85 -14.39 -25.74 -23.66
C GLY A 85 -13.60 -26.69 -24.57
N VAL A 86 -13.20 -26.16 -25.72
CA VAL A 86 -12.35 -26.86 -26.69
C VAL A 86 -10.96 -27.07 -26.11
N GLY A 87 -10.43 -28.29 -26.22
CA GLY A 87 -9.14 -28.68 -25.65
C GLY A 87 -9.21 -29.21 -24.21
N ASP A 88 -10.38 -29.16 -23.56
CA ASP A 88 -10.57 -29.75 -22.24
C ASP A 88 -10.41 -31.26 -22.28
N ALA A 89 -9.77 -31.81 -21.25
CA ALA A 89 -9.56 -33.23 -21.05
C ALA A 89 -10.55 -33.77 -20.02
N LEU A 90 -11.30 -34.79 -20.39
CA LEU A 90 -12.34 -35.40 -19.55
C LEU A 90 -12.11 -36.91 -19.45
N LYS A 91 -12.45 -37.47 -18.29
CA LYS A 91 -12.57 -38.90 -18.08
C LYS A 91 -14.04 -39.27 -18.02
N ILE A 92 -14.44 -40.19 -18.89
CA ILE A 92 -15.81 -40.69 -18.99
C ILE A 92 -15.81 -42.13 -18.53
N THR A 93 -16.55 -42.44 -17.49
CA THR A 93 -16.79 -43.81 -17.05
C THR A 93 -18.21 -44.21 -17.41
N ILE A 94 -18.35 -45.23 -18.25
CA ILE A 94 -19.65 -45.78 -18.67
C ILE A 94 -19.85 -47.11 -17.98
N PHE A 95 -20.98 -47.28 -17.32
CA PHE A 95 -21.44 -48.49 -16.65
C PHE A 95 -22.61 -49.09 -17.41
N GLU A 96 -22.73 -50.41 -17.38
CA GLU A 96 -23.83 -51.12 -18.00
C GLU A 96 -24.34 -52.24 -17.09
N ALA A 97 -25.66 -52.37 -16.95
CA ALA A 97 -26.26 -53.38 -16.07
C ALA A 97 -26.15 -54.81 -16.64
N GLY A 98 -26.12 -54.94 -17.97
CA GLY A 98 -26.12 -56.21 -18.70
C GLY A 98 -24.83 -57.02 -18.55
N VAL A 99 -24.97 -58.35 -18.43
CA VAL A 99 -23.86 -59.31 -18.34
C VAL A 99 -23.15 -59.47 -19.69
N ASP A 100 -23.89 -59.30 -20.80
CA ASP A 100 -23.40 -59.24 -22.19
C ASP A 100 -23.50 -57.81 -22.77
N GLY A 101 -23.33 -56.80 -21.91
CA GLY A 101 -23.41 -55.39 -22.30
C GLY A 101 -22.31 -54.97 -23.28
N LEU A 102 -22.60 -53.97 -24.10
CA LEU A 102 -21.67 -53.36 -25.06
C LEU A 102 -20.34 -52.88 -24.43
N PHE A 103 -20.40 -52.50 -23.14
CA PHE A 103 -19.27 -52.02 -22.35
C PHE A 103 -18.92 -52.93 -21.17
N SER A 104 -19.56 -54.11 -21.10
CA SER A 104 -19.33 -55.12 -20.07
C SER A 104 -18.38 -56.21 -20.58
N THR A 105 -17.46 -56.63 -19.73
CA THR A 105 -16.67 -57.86 -19.87
C THR A 105 -16.96 -58.78 -18.69
N ALA A 106 -16.56 -60.04 -18.75
CA ALA A 106 -16.75 -61.01 -17.66
C ALA A 106 -16.12 -60.55 -16.32
N GLN A 107 -15.16 -59.61 -16.36
CA GLN A 107 -14.42 -59.12 -15.19
C GLN A 107 -14.74 -57.65 -14.83
N SER A 108 -15.36 -56.86 -15.72
CA SER A 108 -15.65 -55.45 -15.48
C SER A 108 -16.95 -55.03 -16.16
N LYS A 109 -17.88 -54.43 -15.40
CA LYS A 109 -19.14 -53.84 -15.90
C LYS A 109 -19.03 -52.35 -16.25
N GLN A 110 -17.81 -51.89 -16.47
CA GLN A 110 -17.52 -50.50 -16.79
C GLN A 110 -16.36 -50.36 -17.78
N VAL A 111 -16.40 -49.27 -18.54
CA VAL A 111 -15.26 -48.78 -19.35
C VAL A 111 -14.94 -47.34 -18.94
N SER A 112 -13.65 -47.01 -18.88
CA SER A 112 -13.18 -45.64 -18.69
C SER A 112 -12.50 -45.15 -19.97
N LEU A 113 -12.87 -43.95 -20.40
CA LEU A 113 -12.39 -43.31 -21.62
C LEU A 113 -11.82 -41.95 -21.27
N ASP A 114 -10.57 -41.72 -21.64
CA ASP A 114 -9.93 -40.41 -21.54
C ASP A 114 -10.09 -39.72 -22.90
N ILE A 115 -10.76 -38.58 -22.92
CA ILE A 115 -11.07 -37.83 -24.14
C ILE A 115 -10.56 -36.39 -24.05
N VAL A 116 -10.32 -35.80 -25.22
CA VAL A 116 -10.04 -34.37 -25.38
C VAL A 116 -11.09 -33.79 -26.32
N VAL A 117 -11.70 -32.66 -25.93
CA VAL A 117 -12.69 -31.96 -26.75
C VAL A 117 -12.00 -31.36 -27.98
N GLN A 118 -12.44 -31.77 -29.16
CA GLN A 118 -11.86 -31.39 -30.44
C GLN A 118 -12.28 -29.96 -30.87
N PRO A 119 -11.62 -29.36 -31.88
CA PRO A 119 -11.93 -28.00 -32.35
C PRO A 119 -13.37 -27.77 -32.81
N ASP A 120 -14.09 -28.81 -33.22
CA ASP A 120 -15.52 -28.76 -33.56
C ASP A 120 -16.44 -28.78 -32.34
N GLY A 121 -15.87 -28.82 -31.13
CA GLY A 121 -16.56 -28.84 -29.85
C GLY A 121 -17.07 -30.22 -29.43
N LYS A 122 -16.65 -31.29 -30.11
CA LYS A 122 -17.13 -32.66 -29.88
C LYS A 122 -16.01 -33.60 -29.45
N ALA A 123 -16.38 -34.80 -29.02
CA ALA A 123 -15.45 -35.92 -28.83
C ALA A 123 -16.11 -37.24 -29.25
N ALA A 124 -15.31 -38.17 -29.74
CA ALA A 124 -15.77 -39.48 -30.13
C ALA A 124 -16.02 -40.36 -28.90
N ILE A 125 -17.23 -40.90 -28.79
CA ILE A 125 -17.60 -41.92 -27.82
C ILE A 125 -17.83 -43.22 -28.60
N PRO A 126 -17.16 -44.34 -28.24
CA PRO A 126 -17.37 -45.61 -28.89
C PRO A 126 -18.86 -45.95 -28.98
N TYR A 127 -19.28 -46.39 -30.16
CA TYR A 127 -20.67 -46.72 -30.53
C TYR A 127 -21.65 -45.55 -30.55
N ALA A 128 -21.51 -44.53 -29.70
CA ALA A 128 -22.30 -43.30 -29.71
C ALA A 128 -21.91 -42.34 -30.86
N GLY A 129 -20.68 -42.43 -31.37
CA GLY A 129 -20.18 -41.53 -32.41
C GLY A 129 -19.69 -40.21 -31.84
N SER A 130 -19.83 -39.12 -32.59
CA SER A 130 -19.37 -37.79 -32.17
C SER A 130 -20.42 -37.09 -31.29
N VAL A 131 -20.07 -36.83 -30.03
CA VAL A 131 -20.97 -36.22 -29.02
C VAL A 131 -20.51 -34.79 -28.71
N PRO A 132 -21.41 -33.79 -28.63
CA PRO A 132 -21.05 -32.41 -28.30
C PRO A 132 -20.73 -32.21 -26.82
N PHE A 133 -19.62 -31.53 -26.52
CA PHE A 133 -19.16 -31.19 -25.17
C PHE A 133 -18.98 -29.69 -24.94
N ALA A 134 -18.44 -28.96 -25.92
CA ALA A 134 -18.17 -27.53 -25.76
C ALA A 134 -19.46 -26.75 -25.45
N GLY A 135 -19.40 -25.85 -24.47
CA GLY A 135 -20.54 -25.07 -23.99
C GLY A 135 -21.51 -25.83 -23.08
N LYS A 136 -21.22 -27.09 -22.72
CA LYS A 136 -22.03 -27.88 -21.77
C LYS A 136 -21.41 -27.92 -20.38
N THR A 137 -22.24 -28.02 -19.36
CA THR A 137 -21.80 -28.46 -18.02
C THR A 137 -21.49 -29.96 -18.02
N LEU A 138 -20.79 -30.46 -17.00
CA LEU A 138 -20.55 -31.91 -16.82
C LEU A 138 -21.85 -32.73 -16.86
N GLU A 139 -22.90 -32.24 -16.19
CA GLU A 139 -24.23 -32.88 -16.20
C GLU A 139 -24.90 -32.85 -17.58
N GLN A 140 -24.76 -31.76 -18.32
CA GLN A 140 -25.29 -31.68 -19.68
C GLN A 140 -24.52 -32.59 -20.65
N ALA A 141 -23.21 -32.77 -20.45
CA ALA A 141 -22.41 -33.72 -21.20
C ALA A 141 -22.80 -35.16 -20.86
N ARG A 142 -22.97 -35.51 -19.57
CA ARG A 142 -23.50 -36.80 -19.12
C ARG A 142 -24.81 -37.15 -19.81
N LYS A 143 -25.78 -36.23 -19.79
CA LYS A 143 -27.09 -36.40 -20.45
C LYS A 143 -26.96 -36.60 -21.96
N ALA A 144 -26.02 -35.90 -22.62
CA ALA A 144 -25.78 -36.06 -24.05
C ALA A 144 -25.23 -37.46 -24.39
N ILE A 145 -24.33 -37.99 -23.56
CA ILE A 145 -23.78 -39.35 -23.74
C ILE A 145 -24.88 -40.39 -23.51
N LEU A 146 -25.66 -40.26 -22.44
CA LEU A 146 -26.78 -41.17 -22.14
C LEU A 146 -27.78 -41.22 -23.31
N ALA A 147 -28.16 -40.07 -23.86
CA ALA A 147 -29.06 -39.99 -25.00
C ALA A 147 -28.47 -40.66 -26.26
N ALA A 148 -27.16 -40.51 -26.50
CA ALA A 148 -26.47 -41.12 -27.63
C ALA A 148 -26.31 -42.65 -27.52
N LEU A 149 -26.37 -43.20 -26.30
CA LEU A 149 -26.25 -44.62 -25.99
C LEU A 149 -27.58 -45.32 -25.72
N ALA A 150 -28.68 -44.59 -25.54
CA ALA A 150 -29.97 -45.13 -25.10
C ALA A 150 -30.53 -46.29 -25.95
N THR A 151 -30.22 -46.33 -27.25
CA THR A 151 -30.65 -47.40 -28.17
C THR A 151 -29.55 -48.42 -28.48
N LYS A 152 -28.38 -48.29 -27.85
CA LYS A 152 -27.16 -49.04 -28.18
C LYS A 152 -26.64 -49.85 -26.99
N ALA A 153 -26.87 -49.40 -25.76
CA ALA A 153 -26.45 -50.06 -24.53
C ALA A 153 -27.66 -50.34 -23.63
N VAL A 154 -27.55 -51.37 -22.78
CA VAL A 154 -28.63 -51.78 -21.86
C VAL A 154 -28.50 -51.04 -20.54
N GLU A 155 -29.41 -50.09 -20.30
CA GLU A 155 -29.44 -49.26 -19.09
C GLU A 155 -28.08 -48.63 -18.77
N PRO A 156 -27.50 -47.83 -19.68
CA PRO A 156 -26.20 -47.22 -19.45
C PRO A 156 -26.30 -46.17 -18.33
N ASP A 157 -25.28 -46.13 -17.47
CA ASP A 157 -25.02 -44.99 -16.57
C ASP A 157 -23.64 -44.40 -16.86
N VAL A 158 -23.48 -43.10 -16.68
CA VAL A 158 -22.28 -42.36 -17.10
C VAL A 158 -21.83 -41.40 -16.01
N ILE A 159 -20.54 -41.42 -15.72
CA ILE A 159 -19.86 -40.42 -14.89
C ILE A 159 -18.89 -39.64 -15.79
N VAL A 160 -18.93 -38.30 -15.70
CA VAL A 160 -18.02 -37.42 -16.42
C VAL A 160 -17.20 -36.63 -15.40
N THR A 161 -15.88 -36.79 -15.46
CA THR A 161 -14.93 -36.14 -14.55
C THR A 161 -13.98 -35.26 -15.35
N SER A 162 -13.70 -34.06 -14.85
CA SER A 162 -12.68 -33.18 -15.42
C SER A 162 -11.28 -33.69 -15.08
N MET A 163 -10.41 -33.82 -16.08
CA MET A 163 -8.98 -34.08 -15.86
C MET A 163 -8.13 -32.83 -16.02
N GLY A 164 -8.58 -31.89 -16.85
CA GLY A 164 -7.89 -30.62 -17.06
C GLY A 164 -8.66 -29.71 -18.02
N THR A 165 -8.52 -28.41 -17.81
CA THR A 165 -9.32 -27.36 -18.46
C THR A 165 -8.46 -26.27 -19.09
N PRO A 166 -7.54 -26.60 -20.02
CA PRO A 166 -6.68 -25.61 -20.69
C PRO A 166 -7.48 -24.55 -21.46
N SER A 167 -8.76 -24.79 -21.77
CA SER A 167 -9.63 -23.77 -22.37
C SER A 167 -10.03 -22.64 -21.40
N ARG A 168 -9.79 -22.83 -20.10
CA ARG A 168 -10.22 -21.93 -19.03
C ARG A 168 -9.02 -21.47 -18.22
N THR A 169 -8.26 -20.51 -18.73
CA THR A 169 -7.05 -20.01 -18.03
C THR A 169 -7.22 -18.57 -17.56
N VAL A 170 -6.57 -18.25 -16.45
CA VAL A 170 -6.40 -16.91 -15.90
C VAL A 170 -4.91 -16.63 -15.79
N THR A 171 -4.48 -15.43 -16.17
CA THR A 171 -3.09 -15.04 -16.01
C THR A 171 -2.88 -14.46 -14.62
N VAL A 172 -1.95 -14.99 -13.83
CA VAL A 172 -1.58 -14.44 -12.53
C VAL A 172 -0.12 -14.02 -12.57
N SER A 173 0.16 -12.75 -12.25
CA SER A 173 1.52 -12.19 -12.32
C SER A 173 1.78 -11.12 -11.26
N GLY A 174 3.04 -10.67 -11.19
CA GLY A 174 3.49 -9.69 -10.21
C GLY A 174 4.01 -10.33 -8.91
N ALA A 175 3.71 -9.71 -7.77
CA ALA A 175 4.14 -10.12 -6.44
C ALA A 175 3.38 -11.36 -5.93
N VAL A 176 3.58 -12.50 -6.61
CA VAL A 176 3.08 -13.83 -6.23
C VAL A 176 4.22 -14.84 -6.15
N GLY A 177 4.00 -15.96 -5.45
CA GLY A 177 5.01 -17.01 -5.31
C GLY A 177 5.42 -17.65 -6.65
N ARG A 178 4.48 -17.83 -7.58
CA ARG A 178 4.70 -18.46 -8.90
C ARG A 178 3.85 -17.79 -9.98
N PRO A 179 4.34 -16.69 -10.61
CA PRO A 179 3.70 -16.07 -11.76
C PRO A 179 3.48 -17.10 -12.88
N SER A 180 2.24 -17.32 -13.31
CA SER A 180 1.89 -18.32 -14.31
C SER A 180 0.49 -18.13 -14.88
N MET A 181 0.16 -18.87 -15.95
CA MET A 181 -1.23 -19.09 -16.35
C MET A 181 -1.81 -20.21 -15.50
N VAL A 182 -2.88 -19.92 -14.77
CA VAL A 182 -3.58 -20.86 -13.90
C VAL A 182 -4.83 -21.38 -14.62
N SER A 183 -4.95 -22.69 -14.75
CA SER A 183 -6.17 -23.33 -15.25
C SER A 183 -7.26 -23.32 -14.17
N LEU A 184 -8.46 -22.91 -14.56
CA LEU A 184 -9.65 -22.90 -13.72
C LEU A 184 -10.41 -24.22 -13.87
N ASP A 185 -10.85 -24.77 -12.76
CA ASP A 185 -11.66 -25.98 -12.74
C ASP A 185 -13.06 -25.75 -13.35
N LEU A 186 -13.83 -26.83 -13.49
CA LEU A 186 -15.25 -26.76 -13.86
C LEU A 186 -16.16 -26.38 -12.68
N THR A 187 -15.64 -25.51 -11.80
CA THR A 187 -16.33 -24.89 -10.67
C THR A 187 -16.10 -23.38 -10.72
N LYS A 188 -16.84 -22.63 -9.88
CA LYS A 188 -16.68 -21.18 -9.79
C LYS A 188 -15.54 -20.88 -8.82
N GLU A 189 -14.50 -20.23 -9.31
CA GLU A 189 -13.33 -19.88 -8.49
C GLU A 189 -13.23 -18.37 -8.25
N LYS A 190 -12.70 -18.01 -7.08
CA LYS A 190 -12.48 -16.63 -6.66
C LYS A 190 -11.05 -16.16 -6.89
N ILE A 191 -10.83 -14.85 -6.80
CA ILE A 191 -9.50 -14.24 -6.92
C ILE A 191 -8.52 -14.89 -5.93
N THR A 192 -8.92 -15.03 -4.67
CA THR A 192 -8.06 -15.58 -3.61
C THR A 192 -7.63 -17.03 -3.90
N GLU A 193 -8.53 -17.87 -4.39
CA GLU A 193 -8.28 -19.26 -4.77
C GLU A 193 -7.27 -19.35 -5.94
N VAL A 194 -7.47 -18.52 -6.96
CA VAL A 194 -6.57 -18.47 -8.12
C VAL A 194 -5.18 -17.94 -7.75
N VAL A 195 -5.12 -16.93 -6.88
CA VAL A 195 -3.85 -16.43 -6.33
C VAL A 195 -3.17 -17.49 -5.47
N ALA A 196 -3.91 -18.29 -4.70
CA ALA A 196 -3.35 -19.40 -3.94
C ALA A 196 -2.78 -20.49 -4.85
N LYS A 197 -3.46 -20.84 -5.96
CA LYS A 197 -2.93 -21.74 -7.00
C LYS A 197 -1.62 -21.22 -7.61
N ALA A 198 -1.46 -19.90 -7.70
CA ALA A 198 -0.22 -19.24 -8.12
C ALA A 198 0.84 -19.11 -7.01
N GLY A 199 0.72 -19.84 -5.89
CA GLY A 199 1.68 -19.84 -4.79
C GLY A 199 1.47 -18.73 -3.75
N GLY A 200 0.32 -18.04 -3.78
CA GLY A 200 -0.03 -16.99 -2.82
C GLY A 200 0.69 -15.66 -3.07
N PRO A 201 0.35 -14.60 -2.30
CA PRO A 201 1.03 -13.31 -2.38
C PRO A 201 2.48 -13.42 -1.87
N ALA A 202 3.42 -12.75 -2.55
CA ALA A 202 4.83 -12.72 -2.15
C ALA A 202 5.11 -11.71 -1.01
N THR A 203 4.16 -10.82 -0.74
CA THR A 203 4.28 -9.69 0.19
C THR A 203 3.09 -9.63 1.14
N GLN A 204 3.18 -8.81 2.18
CA GLN A 204 2.15 -8.75 3.22
C GLN A 204 0.83 -8.17 2.67
N PRO A 205 -0.35 -8.65 3.12
CA PRO A 205 -1.63 -8.19 2.59
C PRO A 205 -1.91 -6.69 2.73
N TYR A 206 -1.32 -6.03 3.74
CA TYR A 206 -1.49 -4.60 3.99
C TYR A 206 -0.66 -3.69 3.06
N GLU A 207 0.22 -4.26 2.24
CA GLU A 207 1.03 -3.54 1.24
C GLU A 207 0.87 -4.15 -0.17
N THR A 208 -0.06 -5.08 -0.35
CA THR A 208 -0.27 -5.79 -1.63
C THR A 208 -1.59 -5.36 -2.25
N TYR A 209 -1.55 -4.78 -3.44
CA TYR A 209 -2.74 -4.46 -4.23
C TYR A 209 -2.98 -5.53 -5.28
N VAL A 210 -4.23 -5.98 -5.37
CA VAL A 210 -4.70 -6.92 -6.39
C VAL A 210 -5.43 -6.14 -7.46
N THR A 211 -4.95 -6.22 -8.69
CA THR A 211 -5.59 -5.66 -9.88
C THR A 211 -6.17 -6.77 -10.73
N LEU A 212 -7.45 -6.67 -11.08
CA LEU A 212 -8.14 -7.56 -12.00
C LEU A 212 -8.43 -6.78 -13.29
N VAL A 213 -8.01 -7.33 -14.42
CA VAL A 213 -8.36 -6.85 -15.75
C VAL A 213 -9.27 -7.89 -16.41
N ARG A 214 -10.48 -7.48 -16.78
CA ARG A 214 -11.48 -8.29 -17.48
C ARG A 214 -11.97 -7.54 -18.72
N GLY A 215 -11.45 -7.92 -19.89
CA GLY A 215 -11.71 -7.19 -21.13
C GLY A 215 -11.28 -5.72 -21.01
N SER A 216 -12.21 -4.78 -21.15
CA SER A 216 -11.96 -3.33 -21.03
C SER A 216 -12.15 -2.78 -19.61
N ARG A 217 -12.45 -3.64 -18.62
CA ARG A 217 -12.69 -3.22 -17.23
C ARG A 217 -11.48 -3.56 -16.37
N THR A 218 -11.09 -2.62 -15.52
CA THR A 218 -10.01 -2.79 -14.55
C THR A 218 -10.51 -2.35 -13.19
N GLY A 219 -10.19 -3.13 -12.16
CA GLY A 219 -10.33 -2.70 -10.78
C GLY A 219 -9.11 -3.11 -9.98
N THR A 220 -8.87 -2.38 -8.88
CA THR A 220 -7.72 -2.59 -8.01
C THR A 220 -8.18 -2.43 -6.57
N VAL A 221 -7.86 -3.39 -5.71
CA VAL A 221 -8.20 -3.35 -4.29
C VAL A 221 -7.00 -3.80 -3.46
N LEU A 222 -6.92 -3.35 -2.21
CA LEU A 222 -5.92 -3.86 -1.26
C LEU A 222 -6.26 -5.32 -0.88
N LEU A 223 -5.26 -6.20 -0.87
CA LEU A 223 -5.46 -7.62 -0.56
C LEU A 223 -6.05 -7.81 0.85
N LYS A 224 -5.59 -7.04 1.83
CA LYS A 224 -6.20 -7.03 3.17
C LYS A 224 -7.70 -6.75 3.13
N SER A 225 -8.16 -5.82 2.29
CA SER A 225 -9.59 -5.50 2.16
C SER A 225 -10.38 -6.68 1.59
N ILE A 226 -9.81 -7.48 0.68
CA ILE A 226 -10.43 -8.73 0.19
C ILE A 226 -10.61 -9.74 1.34
N ILE A 227 -9.58 -9.88 2.19
CA ILE A 227 -9.60 -10.80 3.33
C ILE A 227 -10.64 -10.37 4.38
N GLU A 228 -10.72 -9.07 4.67
CA GLU A 228 -11.63 -8.52 5.68
C GLU A 228 -13.08 -8.40 5.19
N HIS A 229 -13.28 -8.23 3.88
CA HIS A 229 -14.60 -8.06 3.27
C HIS A 229 -14.79 -9.09 2.14
N PRO A 230 -15.36 -10.28 2.44
CA PRO A 230 -15.55 -11.35 1.44
C PRO A 230 -16.37 -10.98 0.20
N SER A 231 -17.11 -9.86 0.24
CA SER A 231 -17.81 -9.29 -0.91
C SER A 231 -16.87 -8.71 -1.99
N GLU A 232 -15.65 -8.33 -1.61
CA GLU A 232 -14.61 -7.86 -2.54
C GLU A 232 -13.88 -9.02 -3.23
N ASP A 233 -13.99 -10.24 -2.68
CA ASP A 233 -13.47 -11.46 -3.29
C ASP A 233 -14.44 -12.00 -4.35
N ILE A 234 -14.32 -11.42 -5.55
CA ILE A 234 -15.17 -11.74 -6.69
C ILE A 234 -14.67 -12.97 -7.43
N TYR A 235 -15.57 -13.57 -8.20
CA TYR A 235 -15.22 -14.70 -9.04
C TYR A 235 -14.47 -14.30 -10.30
N VAL A 236 -13.54 -15.16 -10.71
CA VAL A 236 -12.74 -15.01 -11.92
C VAL A 236 -13.42 -15.65 -13.14
N GLN A 237 -13.00 -15.24 -14.33
CA GLN A 237 -13.47 -15.75 -15.61
C GLN A 237 -12.27 -16.12 -16.51
N PRO A 238 -12.43 -17.08 -17.43
CA PRO A 238 -11.41 -17.35 -18.44
C PRO A 238 -10.99 -16.07 -19.18
N GLY A 239 -9.70 -15.87 -19.33
CA GLY A 239 -9.11 -14.68 -19.96
C GLY A 239 -8.89 -13.49 -19.02
N ASP A 240 -9.32 -13.57 -17.76
CA ASP A 240 -8.97 -12.57 -16.75
C ASP A 240 -7.45 -12.49 -16.56
N GLN A 241 -6.96 -11.31 -16.22
CA GLN A 241 -5.59 -11.08 -15.80
C GLN A 241 -5.58 -10.51 -14.39
N ILE A 242 -4.88 -11.19 -13.49
CA ILE A 242 -4.71 -10.82 -12.10
C ILE A 242 -3.25 -10.40 -11.90
N PHE A 243 -3.06 -9.18 -11.44
CA PHE A 243 -1.75 -8.61 -11.17
C PHE A 243 -1.64 -8.17 -9.72
N LEU A 244 -0.65 -8.69 -9.01
CA LEU A 244 -0.37 -8.32 -7.62
C LEU A 244 0.82 -7.37 -7.59
N VAL A 245 0.69 -6.25 -6.90
CA VAL A 245 1.74 -5.23 -6.78
C VAL A 245 2.01 -4.95 -5.32
N ARG A 246 3.29 -4.93 -4.95
CA ARG A 246 3.74 -4.39 -3.68
C ARG A 246 3.78 -2.86 -3.77
N ASP A 247 2.94 -2.19 -3.00
CA ASP A 247 2.92 -0.73 -2.84
C ASP A 247 2.83 -0.39 -1.34
N PRO A 248 3.98 -0.38 -0.63
CA PRO A 248 4.01 -0.13 0.80
C PRO A 248 3.66 1.32 1.09
N ARG A 249 2.92 1.54 2.18
CA ARG A 249 2.70 2.89 2.70
C ARG A 249 4.01 3.41 3.29
N THR A 250 4.28 4.68 3.02
CA THR A 250 5.52 5.34 3.48
C THR A 250 5.22 6.67 4.13
N PHE A 251 6.03 7.09 5.10
CA PHE A 251 6.07 8.44 5.64
C PHE A 251 7.47 9.03 5.45
N THR A 252 7.65 10.31 5.74
CA THR A 252 8.96 10.96 5.74
C THR A 252 9.28 11.46 7.14
N LEU A 253 10.42 11.09 7.70
CA LEU A 253 10.93 11.60 8.96
C LEU A 253 12.10 12.54 8.71
N LEU A 254 12.09 13.72 9.33
CA LEU A 254 13.09 14.77 9.13
C LEU A 254 13.45 15.45 10.46
N GLY A 255 14.57 16.16 10.46
CA GLY A 255 14.99 17.01 11.58
C GLY A 255 15.97 16.31 12.53
N SER A 256 15.91 16.63 13.82
CA SER A 256 16.81 16.13 14.87
C SER A 256 16.52 14.68 15.29
N VAL A 257 16.63 13.76 14.33
CA VAL A 257 16.46 12.32 14.50
C VAL A 257 17.72 11.58 14.10
N ARG A 258 17.90 10.36 14.60
CA ARG A 258 19.09 9.55 14.29
C ARG A 258 19.05 8.97 12.85
N GLY A 259 17.87 8.72 12.31
CA GLY A 259 17.65 8.30 10.93
C GLY A 259 16.54 9.11 10.28
N ASP A 260 16.90 10.07 9.43
CA ASP A 260 15.97 10.81 8.59
C ASP A 260 15.82 10.18 7.21
N GLY A 261 14.69 10.43 6.55
CA GLY A 261 14.41 9.94 5.21
C GLY A 261 12.98 9.41 5.04
N ARG A 262 12.75 8.79 3.89
CA ARG A 262 11.49 8.12 3.57
C ARG A 262 11.51 6.70 4.15
N MET A 263 10.51 6.39 4.97
CA MET A 263 10.41 5.09 5.65
C MET A 263 9.11 4.38 5.27
N GLU A 264 9.19 3.06 5.12
CA GLU A 264 8.02 2.19 4.97
C GLU A 264 7.37 1.93 6.34
N PHE A 265 6.05 1.73 6.35
CA PHE A 265 5.33 1.46 7.59
C PHE A 265 5.74 0.12 8.23
N GLY A 266 6.02 -0.90 7.41
CA GLY A 266 6.30 -2.26 7.88
C GLY A 266 5.11 -2.94 8.59
N ALA A 267 3.94 -2.31 8.63
CA ALA A 267 2.76 -2.76 9.35
C ALA A 267 1.47 -2.20 8.74
N ASN A 268 0.33 -2.74 9.21
CA ASN A 268 -0.99 -2.25 8.81
C ASN A 268 -1.32 -0.89 9.44
N ASP A 269 -0.84 -0.62 10.63
CA ASP A 269 -1.07 0.62 11.33
C ASP A 269 0.26 1.02 11.93
N LEU A 270 0.49 2.32 12.04
CA LEU A 270 1.71 2.88 12.58
C LEU A 270 1.31 4.10 13.39
N ASN A 271 1.67 4.14 14.67
CA ASN A 271 1.46 5.33 15.49
C ASN A 271 2.68 6.28 15.43
N LEU A 272 2.53 7.50 15.96
CA LEU A 272 3.59 8.51 15.92
C LEU A 272 4.88 8.03 16.60
N LEU A 273 4.77 7.40 17.77
CA LEU A 273 5.95 6.96 18.52
C LEU A 273 6.69 5.83 17.79
N GLU A 274 5.96 4.89 17.20
CA GLU A 274 6.53 3.84 16.36
C GLU A 274 7.23 4.44 15.13
N ALA A 275 6.62 5.44 14.47
CA ALA A 275 7.22 6.11 13.32
C ALA A 275 8.53 6.83 13.68
N VAL A 276 8.59 7.49 14.84
CA VAL A 276 9.82 8.10 15.36
C VAL A 276 10.85 7.02 15.75
N ALA A 277 10.40 5.90 16.32
CA ALA A 277 11.26 4.78 16.70
C ALA A 277 11.88 4.07 15.47
N LEU A 278 11.17 3.97 14.35
CA LEU A 278 11.71 3.48 13.08
C LEU A 278 12.91 4.34 12.60
N GLY A 279 12.91 5.63 12.91
CA GLY A 279 14.05 6.53 12.70
C GLY A 279 15.11 6.52 13.82
N HIS A 280 15.12 5.49 14.67
CA HIS A 280 15.98 5.35 15.84
C HIS A 280 15.83 6.49 16.88
N GLY A 281 14.67 7.13 16.92
CA GLY A 281 14.34 8.16 17.90
C GLY A 281 14.96 9.53 17.63
N ALA A 282 14.53 10.50 18.43
CA ALA A 282 15.09 11.84 18.45
C ALA A 282 16.49 11.86 19.07
N ILE A 283 17.32 12.81 18.66
CA ILE A 283 18.67 12.99 19.22
C ILE A 283 18.57 13.83 20.50
N ASP A 284 18.89 13.23 21.65
CA ASP A 284 18.73 13.81 22.99
C ASP A 284 19.35 15.22 23.11
N ASP A 285 20.59 15.40 22.66
CA ASP A 285 21.33 16.66 22.82
C ASP A 285 20.92 17.76 21.84
N SER A 286 20.18 17.43 20.78
CA SER A 286 19.87 18.39 19.70
C SER A 286 18.39 18.56 19.43
N SER A 287 17.53 17.66 19.91
CA SER A 287 16.08 17.70 19.66
C SER A 287 15.36 18.59 20.66
N ASN A 288 14.30 19.26 20.20
CA ASN A 288 13.41 20.03 21.04
C ASN A 288 12.20 19.16 21.43
N ALA A 289 12.10 18.80 22.72
CA ALA A 289 10.99 18.03 23.26
C ALA A 289 9.61 18.66 22.94
N LYS A 290 9.52 19.99 22.83
CA LYS A 290 8.27 20.72 22.54
C LYS A 290 7.85 20.72 21.07
N GLY A 291 8.66 20.12 20.20
CA GLY A 291 8.56 20.34 18.76
C GLY A 291 8.66 19.07 17.95
N PHE A 292 7.79 18.11 18.23
CA PHE A 292 7.49 17.00 17.34
C PHE A 292 6.27 17.39 16.50
N PHE A 293 6.47 17.51 15.19
CA PHE A 293 5.44 17.98 14.26
C PHE A 293 5.06 16.90 13.27
N LEU A 294 3.77 16.75 12.99
CA LEU A 294 3.27 15.92 11.90
C LEU A 294 2.50 16.81 10.93
N PHE A 295 2.99 16.91 9.70
CA PHE A 295 2.38 17.68 8.62
C PHE A 295 1.51 16.75 7.78
N ARG A 296 0.23 17.10 7.63
CA ARG A 296 -0.74 16.27 6.92
C ARG A 296 -1.80 17.10 6.21
N TYR A 297 -2.26 16.60 5.07
CA TYR A 297 -3.49 17.07 4.44
C TYR A 297 -4.69 16.26 4.96
N GLU A 298 -5.60 16.91 5.68
CA GLU A 298 -6.78 16.30 6.31
C GLU A 298 -8.07 16.58 5.55
N GLU A 299 -9.02 15.66 5.68
CA GLU A 299 -10.35 15.82 5.09
C GLU A 299 -11.07 17.06 5.66
N PRO A 300 -11.95 17.72 4.88
CA PRO A 300 -12.66 18.93 5.30
C PRO A 300 -13.38 18.79 6.65
N GLU A 301 -13.96 17.63 6.93
CA GLU A 301 -14.68 17.31 8.16
C GLU A 301 -13.76 17.31 9.38
N ILE A 302 -12.58 16.68 9.25
CA ILE A 302 -11.56 16.68 10.32
C ILE A 302 -11.03 18.10 10.53
N ALA A 303 -10.63 18.78 9.46
CA ALA A 303 -10.04 20.12 9.55
C ALA A 303 -10.99 21.12 10.22
N ARG A 304 -12.28 21.11 9.85
CA ARG A 304 -13.31 21.95 10.48
C ARG A 304 -13.55 21.59 11.95
N SER A 305 -13.52 20.30 12.28
CA SER A 305 -13.74 19.83 13.66
C SER A 305 -12.58 20.16 14.58
N LEU A 306 -11.34 20.08 14.08
CA LEU A 306 -10.13 20.43 14.83
C LEU A 306 -10.00 21.94 15.06
N LEU A 307 -10.25 22.74 14.03
CA LEU A 307 -10.03 24.19 14.07
C LEU A 307 -11.25 24.95 14.62
N GLY A 308 -12.45 24.39 14.47
CA GLY A 308 -13.70 25.10 14.70
C GLY A 308 -14.05 26.06 13.56
N PRO A 309 -15.32 26.51 13.47
CA PRO A 309 -15.83 27.24 12.31
C PRO A 309 -15.14 28.60 12.09
N VAL A 310 -14.83 29.33 13.17
CA VAL A 310 -14.25 30.67 13.11
C VAL A 310 -12.80 30.62 12.60
N ARG A 311 -11.95 29.83 13.27
CA ARG A 311 -10.52 29.68 12.91
C ARG A 311 -10.36 29.12 11.50
N PHE A 312 -11.19 28.13 11.14
CA PHE A 312 -11.20 27.56 9.79
C PHE A 312 -11.53 28.61 8.71
N GLN A 313 -12.60 29.40 8.89
CA GLN A 313 -12.95 30.45 7.93
C GLN A 313 -11.89 31.54 7.84
N GLU A 314 -11.26 31.90 8.96
CA GLU A 314 -10.17 32.87 8.97
C GLU A 314 -8.98 32.41 8.12
N LEU A 315 -8.57 31.15 8.24
CA LEU A 315 -7.50 30.55 7.45
C LEU A 315 -7.82 30.55 5.95
N LEU A 316 -9.07 30.23 5.58
CA LEU A 316 -9.52 30.31 4.19
C LEU A 316 -9.36 31.74 3.64
N ARG A 317 -9.78 32.74 4.41
CA ARG A 317 -9.63 34.17 4.03
C ARG A 317 -8.16 34.57 3.90
N LYS A 318 -7.26 33.94 4.66
CA LYS A 318 -5.81 34.14 4.59
C LYS A 318 -5.13 33.38 3.44
N GLY A 319 -5.86 32.55 2.70
CA GLY A 319 -5.36 31.84 1.52
C GLY A 319 -5.04 30.36 1.75
N MET A 320 -5.61 29.73 2.78
CA MET A 320 -5.53 28.27 2.93
C MET A 320 -6.27 27.57 1.80
N VAL A 321 -5.55 26.72 1.06
CA VAL A 321 -6.04 26.00 -0.12
C VAL A 321 -5.91 24.50 0.08
N THR A 322 -6.77 23.75 -0.62
CA THR A 322 -6.74 22.29 -0.58
C THR A 322 -5.70 21.72 -1.54
N ASP A 323 -5.32 20.46 -1.31
CA ASP A 323 -4.61 19.66 -2.30
C ASP A 323 -5.53 19.21 -3.46
N ALA A 324 -4.98 18.44 -4.39
CA ALA A 324 -5.72 17.89 -5.54
C ALA A 324 -6.88 16.94 -5.15
N LYS A 325 -6.95 16.50 -3.89
CA LYS A 325 -8.01 15.63 -3.35
C LYS A 325 -9.02 16.39 -2.50
N GLY A 326 -8.91 17.71 -2.38
CA GLY A 326 -9.82 18.53 -1.56
C GLY A 326 -9.48 18.56 -0.07
N ARG A 327 -8.27 18.15 0.32
CA ARG A 327 -7.83 18.06 1.72
C ARG A 327 -7.06 19.30 2.15
N TYR A 328 -7.16 19.70 3.42
CA TYR A 328 -6.56 20.93 3.97
C TYR A 328 -5.26 20.67 4.73
N PRO A 329 -4.24 21.53 4.63
CA PRO A 329 -2.97 21.36 5.34
C PRO A 329 -3.12 21.68 6.84
N ILE A 330 -2.87 20.68 7.67
CA ILE A 330 -2.87 20.77 9.14
C ILE A 330 -1.51 20.27 9.66
N VAL A 331 -0.98 20.97 10.66
CA VAL A 331 0.23 20.58 11.36
C VAL A 331 -0.13 20.22 12.79
N TYR A 332 0.20 19.01 13.21
CA TYR A 332 -0.02 18.55 14.56
C TYR A 332 1.25 18.71 15.37
N ARG A 333 1.16 19.33 16.55
CA ARG A 333 2.29 19.47 17.48
C ARG A 333 2.11 18.56 18.68
N PHE A 334 3.16 17.81 19.00
CA PHE A 334 3.28 16.99 20.19
C PHE A 334 4.40 17.57 21.06
N ASP A 335 4.05 17.90 22.30
CA ASP A 335 5.01 18.41 23.28
C ASP A 335 5.42 17.27 24.21
N MET A 336 6.49 16.57 23.83
CA MET A 336 7.05 15.44 24.56
C MET A 336 7.71 15.84 25.89
N SER A 337 7.72 17.13 26.25
CA SER A 337 8.04 17.54 27.63
C SER A 337 6.90 17.21 28.60
N ASN A 338 5.68 16.99 28.08
CA ASN A 338 4.54 16.51 28.85
C ASN A 338 4.35 14.99 28.65
N PRO A 339 4.25 14.19 29.72
CA PRO A 339 4.18 12.74 29.62
C PRO A 339 2.89 12.21 28.98
N ASP A 340 1.80 12.98 29.03
CA ASP A 340 0.54 12.67 28.35
C ASP A 340 0.69 12.66 26.83
N SER A 341 1.59 13.47 26.27
CA SER A 341 1.90 13.45 24.82
C SER A 341 2.48 12.11 24.36
N LEU A 342 3.14 11.35 25.24
CA LEU A 342 3.59 9.99 24.93
C LEU A 342 2.41 9.03 24.81
N ILE A 343 1.43 9.13 25.73
CA ILE A 343 0.22 8.30 25.70
C ILE A 343 -0.60 8.63 24.44
N VAL A 344 -0.73 9.91 24.12
CA VAL A 344 -1.44 10.34 22.92
C VAL A 344 -0.69 9.92 21.65
N GLY A 345 0.64 10.02 21.64
CA GLY A 345 1.49 9.57 20.53
C GLY A 345 1.36 8.08 20.21
N GLN A 346 1.09 7.22 21.21
CA GLN A 346 0.84 5.77 20.99
C GLN A 346 -0.48 5.49 20.27
N THR A 347 -1.45 6.41 20.35
CA THR A 347 -2.78 6.23 19.77
C THR A 347 -3.00 7.09 18.52
N PHE A 348 -2.11 8.04 18.24
CA PHE A 348 -2.22 8.91 17.08
C PHE A 348 -1.76 8.18 15.81
N PRO A 349 -2.65 7.88 14.85
CA PRO A 349 -2.29 7.11 13.66
C PRO A 349 -1.49 7.98 12.69
N VAL A 350 -0.40 7.44 12.15
CA VAL A 350 0.34 8.00 11.01
C VAL A 350 -0.31 7.51 9.71
N LYS A 351 -0.51 8.41 8.76
CA LYS A 351 -1.08 8.15 7.44
C LYS A 351 0.01 8.12 6.37
N SER A 352 -0.28 7.43 5.27
CA SER A 352 0.63 7.38 4.14
C SER A 352 0.91 8.79 3.62
N ARG A 353 2.20 9.10 3.43
CA ARG A 353 2.77 10.38 3.00
C ARG A 353 2.73 11.49 4.04
N ASP A 354 2.51 11.17 5.30
CA ASP A 354 2.77 12.12 6.38
C ASP A 354 4.25 12.52 6.41
N VAL A 355 4.50 13.76 6.80
CA VAL A 355 5.85 14.25 7.10
C VAL A 355 5.94 14.51 8.60
N ILE A 356 6.79 13.74 9.27
CA ILE A 356 7.11 13.91 10.67
C ILE A 356 8.41 14.70 10.75
N TYR A 357 8.42 15.79 11.50
CA TYR A 357 9.55 16.66 11.67
C TYR A 357 9.84 16.85 13.16
N VAL A 358 11.02 16.45 13.59
CA VAL A 358 11.49 16.72 14.96
C VAL A 358 12.36 17.97 14.92
N SER A 359 11.83 19.05 15.45
CA SER A 359 12.58 20.31 15.48
C SER A 359 13.79 20.19 16.40
N ARG A 360 14.84 20.93 16.04
CA ARG A 360 16.04 21.05 16.85
C ARG A 360 15.86 22.05 18.00
N HIS A 361 16.60 21.85 19.08
CA HIS A 361 16.64 22.71 20.24
C HIS A 361 17.45 23.99 19.94
N PRO A 362 17.00 25.19 20.39
CA PRO A 362 17.72 26.45 20.14
C PRO A 362 19.18 26.47 20.62
N SER A 363 19.53 25.67 21.64
CA SER A 363 20.91 25.55 22.12
C SER A 363 21.88 25.00 21.07
N VAL A 364 21.39 24.32 20.03
CA VAL A 364 22.21 23.86 18.90
C VAL A 364 22.76 25.07 18.13
N ASP A 365 21.95 26.09 17.87
CA ASP A 365 22.39 27.31 17.19
C ASP A 365 23.42 28.08 18.01
N ILE A 366 23.19 28.23 19.31
CA ILE A 366 24.12 28.92 20.21
C ILE A 366 25.48 28.21 20.22
N ARG A 367 25.49 26.87 20.32
CA ARG A 367 26.74 26.09 20.29
C ARG A 367 27.46 26.22 18.95
N LYS A 368 26.74 26.21 17.83
CA LYS A 368 27.31 26.43 16.49
C LYS A 368 27.90 27.83 16.35
N PHE A 369 27.19 28.84 16.83
CA PHE A 369 27.69 30.22 16.83
C PHE A 369 28.98 30.33 17.66
N LEU A 370 28.98 29.77 18.87
CA LEU A 370 30.17 29.77 19.74
C LEU A 370 31.32 28.96 19.14
N SER A 371 31.07 27.84 18.45
CA SER A 371 32.14 27.07 17.78
C SER A 371 32.74 27.81 16.59
N LEU A 372 31.91 28.53 15.82
CA LEU A 372 32.37 29.39 14.72
C LEU A 372 33.27 30.54 15.22
N ILE A 373 32.97 31.11 16.39
CA ILE A 373 33.80 32.19 16.99
C ILE A 373 35.01 31.64 17.76
N GLY A 374 34.85 30.53 18.45
CA GLY A 374 35.88 29.95 19.32
C GLY A 374 37.02 29.27 18.57
N THR A 375 36.75 28.70 17.39
CA THR A 375 37.78 27.98 16.60
C THR A 375 38.92 28.89 16.10
N PRO A 376 38.66 30.12 15.59
CA PRO A 376 39.73 31.08 15.29
C PRO A 376 40.50 31.55 16.53
N LEU A 377 39.82 31.72 17.68
CA LEU A 377 40.45 32.21 18.92
C LEU A 377 41.40 31.17 19.52
N GLY A 378 41.07 29.87 19.42
CA GLY A 378 41.96 28.78 19.83
C GLY A 378 43.22 28.66 18.96
N ILE A 379 43.10 28.90 17.66
CA ILE A 379 44.25 28.91 16.74
C ILE A 379 45.12 30.16 17.00
N ALA A 380 44.50 31.31 17.26
CA ALA A 380 45.22 32.55 17.58
C ALA A 380 45.97 32.46 18.92
N SER A 381 45.38 31.86 19.95
CA SER A 381 46.03 31.68 21.25
C SER A 381 47.16 30.64 21.20
N GLN A 382 46.98 29.54 20.45
CA GLN A 382 48.08 28.61 20.18
C GLN A 382 49.19 29.28 19.37
N GLY A 383 48.89 30.00 18.30
CA GLY A 383 49.88 30.73 17.50
C GLY A 383 50.65 31.79 18.30
N ALA A 384 49.97 32.51 19.20
CA ALA A 384 50.60 33.45 20.12
C ALA A 384 51.53 32.75 21.14
N ALA A 385 51.13 31.59 21.66
CA ALA A 385 51.95 30.80 22.56
C ALA A 385 53.19 30.21 21.85
N THR A 386 53.06 29.73 20.61
CA THR A 386 54.20 29.25 19.81
C THR A 386 55.16 30.38 19.45
N ALA A 387 54.64 31.56 19.12
CA ALA A 387 55.46 32.74 18.85
C ALA A 387 56.20 33.24 20.10
N ALA A 388 55.58 33.16 21.28
CA ALA A 388 56.23 33.50 22.55
C ALA A 388 57.35 32.52 22.92
N ASN A 389 57.20 31.24 22.60
CA ASN A 389 58.21 30.21 22.85
C ASN A 389 59.39 30.22 21.84
N LEU A 390 59.19 30.73 20.63
CA LEU A 390 60.26 30.92 19.62
C LEU A 390 61.06 32.23 19.81
N GLY A 391 60.60 33.11 20.70
CA GLY A 391 61.25 34.38 21.05
C GLY A 391 62.09 34.35 22.33
N GLN A 392 62.23 33.18 22.97
CA GLN A 392 63.27 32.86 23.95
C GLN A 392 64.33 32.01 23.26
#